data_AF-A0A8J3XDA6-F1
#
_entry.id   AF-A0A8J3XDA6-F1
#
_cell.length_a   1.000
_cell.length_b   1.000
_cell.length_c   1.000
_cell.angle_alpha   90.00
_cell.angle_beta   90.00
_cell.angle_gamma   90.00
#
_symmetry.space_group_name_H-M   'P 1'
#
loop_
_entity.id
_entity.type
_entity.pdbx_description
1 polymer ?
#
loop_
_entity_poly.entity_id
_entity_poly.type
_entity_poly.pdbx_seq_one_letter_code
_entity_poly.pdbx_strand_id
1 'polypeptide(L)'
;MRVTSSNGLRHEHAAFRDPAAGRVHLRVAWALMRPLARAVDWSPLAIAASLIVSVAALVPPGEPLGPVPALALLRTAALLLGAAAGFALVDAMSASTGAVPVPRWVRQWARTVIALSAAGLVWAATYAIVAARIVPGVAVTLPGLAVEAAVCMLVGSAGAATAVRRHPGRQAALGGAVAQLAAYAATLITGAGVWPALGDKHWDVTHAWWLAALPLPLLVLVAVHRDVR
;
A
#
# COMPACT_ATOMS: atom_id res chain seq x y z
N MET A 1 32.74 49.62 29.03
CA MET A 1 32.87 48.87 30.30
C MET A 1 31.53 48.88 31.02
N ARG A 2 30.72 47.81 30.90
CA ARG A 2 29.82 47.30 31.93
C ARG A 2 29.23 45.96 31.47
N VAL A 3 29.61 44.93 32.23
CA VAL A 3 29.13 43.55 32.22
C VAL A 3 28.05 43.45 33.31
N THR A 4 26.93 42.77 33.03
CA THR A 4 26.05 42.00 33.96
C THR A 4 24.92 41.41 33.10
N SER A 5 24.83 40.11 32.78
CA SER A 5 24.53 38.93 33.61
C SER A 5 23.19 38.99 34.35
N SER A 6 22.19 38.23 33.86
CA SER A 6 21.23 37.41 34.63
C SER A 6 20.25 36.75 33.63
N ASN A 7 20.42 35.49 33.24
CA ASN A 7 20.07 34.30 34.02
C ASN A 7 18.67 34.42 34.65
N GLY A 8 17.65 34.01 33.89
CA GLY A 8 16.25 34.09 34.32
C GLY A 8 15.40 33.06 33.59
N LEU A 9 15.22 31.91 34.25
CA LEU A 9 14.04 31.05 34.16
C LEU A 9 13.82 30.32 32.83
N ARG A 10 14.62 29.26 32.62
CA ARG A 10 14.13 28.06 31.92
C ARG A 10 13.01 27.44 32.78
N HIS A 11 11.80 27.95 32.65
CA HIS A 11 10.61 27.21 33.06
C HIS A 11 10.47 26.05 32.08
N GLU A 12 10.96 24.90 32.52
CA GLU A 12 10.61 23.60 31.99
C GLU A 12 9.09 23.48 32.01
N HIS A 13 8.46 23.85 30.89
CA HIS A 13 7.13 23.41 30.54
C HIS A 13 7.21 21.90 30.33
N ALA A 14 7.21 21.16 31.44
CA ALA A 14 6.73 19.79 31.48
C ALA A 14 5.25 19.85 31.09
N ALA A 15 5.01 19.96 29.77
CA ALA A 15 3.71 19.84 29.16
C ALA A 15 3.22 18.43 29.47
N PHE A 16 2.49 18.32 30.58
CA PHE A 16 1.72 17.16 30.94
C PHE A 16 0.73 16.94 29.80
N ARG A 17 1.09 16.09 28.83
CA ARG A 17 0.21 15.64 27.76
C ARG A 17 -0.97 15.00 28.45
N ASP A 18 -2.08 15.72 28.50
CA ASP A 18 -3.29 15.22 29.11
C ASP A 18 -3.72 13.94 28.36
N PRO A 19 -3.65 12.75 28.98
CA PRO A 19 -4.04 11.50 28.34
C PRO A 19 -5.54 11.48 27.98
N ALA A 20 -6.34 12.40 28.52
CA ALA A 20 -7.74 12.58 28.10
C ALA A 20 -7.85 13.15 26.68
N ALA A 21 -6.99 14.09 26.28
CA ALA A 21 -7.00 14.67 24.93
C ALA A 21 -6.75 13.61 23.85
N GLY A 22 -5.80 12.69 24.09
CA GLY A 22 -5.51 11.59 23.16
C GLY A 22 -6.70 10.64 22.91
N ARG A 23 -7.51 10.38 23.95
CA ARG A 23 -8.69 9.50 23.85
C ARG A 23 -9.82 10.11 23.02
N VAL A 24 -10.00 11.42 23.09
CA VAL A 24 -11.00 12.14 22.28
C VAL A 24 -10.61 12.09 20.80
N HIS A 25 -9.34 12.34 20.47
CA HIS A 25 -8.85 12.27 19.09
C HIS A 25 -9.00 10.87 18.48
N LEU A 26 -8.71 9.80 19.25
CA LEU A 26 -8.89 8.42 18.80
C LEU A 26 -10.36 8.08 18.50
N ARG A 27 -11.29 8.51 19.36
CA ARG A 27 -12.74 8.28 19.13
C ARG A 27 -13.24 8.99 17.89
N VAL A 28 -12.81 10.24 17.67
CA VAL A 28 -13.16 11.01 16.46
C VAL A 28 -12.56 10.37 15.21
N ALA A 29 -11.29 9.98 15.24
CA ALA A 29 -10.65 9.28 14.13
C ALA A 29 -11.37 7.97 13.80
N TRP A 30 -11.72 7.18 14.82
CA TRP A 30 -12.46 5.93 14.66
C TRP A 30 -13.87 6.15 14.09
N ALA A 31 -14.58 7.18 14.57
CA ALA A 31 -15.90 7.54 14.08
C ALA A 31 -15.88 7.95 12.60
N LEU A 32 -14.77 8.50 12.09
CA LEU A 32 -14.57 8.83 10.68
C LEU A 32 -14.12 7.63 9.84
N MET A 33 -13.32 6.72 10.40
CA MET A 33 -12.83 5.54 9.70
C MET A 33 -13.95 4.59 9.27
N ARG A 34 -14.96 4.35 10.13
CA ARG A 34 -16.02 3.38 9.85
C ARG A 34 -16.90 3.78 8.64
N PRO A 35 -17.38 5.03 8.52
CA PRO A 35 -18.08 5.48 7.32
C PRO A 35 -17.21 5.42 6.06
N LEU A 36 -15.93 5.83 6.16
CA LEU A 36 -15.01 5.78 5.02
C LEU A 36 -14.78 4.34 4.53
N ALA A 37 -14.57 3.40 5.44
CA ALA A 37 -14.43 1.99 5.12
C ALA A 37 -15.71 1.42 4.47
N ARG A 38 -16.90 1.80 4.94
CA ARG A 38 -18.16 1.37 4.32
C ARG A 38 -18.38 1.95 2.92
N ALA A 39 -17.79 3.09 2.62
CA ALA A 39 -17.91 3.75 1.33
C ALA A 39 -16.91 3.22 0.28
N VAL A 40 -16.01 2.30 0.66
CA VAL A 40 -15.09 1.63 -0.27
C VAL A 40 -15.82 0.49 -0.97
N ASP A 41 -15.70 0.40 -2.30
CA ASP A 41 -16.09 -0.81 -3.04
C ASP A 41 -15.06 -1.91 -2.78
N TRP A 42 -15.35 -2.79 -1.82
CA TRP A 42 -14.48 -3.91 -1.45
C TRP A 42 -14.49 -5.05 -2.47
N SER A 43 -15.41 -5.04 -3.44
CA SER A 43 -15.62 -6.17 -4.37
C SER A 43 -14.35 -6.55 -5.13
N PRO A 44 -13.58 -5.61 -5.72
CA PRO A 44 -12.35 -5.96 -6.44
C PRO A 44 -11.27 -6.57 -5.54
N LEU A 45 -11.14 -6.08 -4.30
CA LEU A 45 -10.18 -6.61 -3.34
C LEU A 45 -10.60 -8.01 -2.87
N ALA A 46 -11.89 -8.23 -2.62
CA ALA A 46 -12.43 -9.53 -2.24
C ALA A 46 -12.26 -10.57 -3.36
N ILE A 47 -12.48 -10.17 -4.62
CA ILE A 47 -12.25 -11.03 -5.79
C ILE A 47 -10.76 -11.37 -5.92
N ALA A 48 -9.87 -10.37 -5.83
CA ALA A 48 -8.43 -10.59 -5.88
C ALA A 48 -7.96 -11.53 -4.75
N ALA A 49 -8.41 -11.30 -3.52
CA ALA A 49 -8.10 -12.13 -2.37
C ALA A 49 -8.59 -13.58 -2.57
N SER A 50 -9.83 -13.75 -3.04
CA SER A 50 -10.40 -15.07 -3.32
C SER A 50 -9.61 -15.82 -4.39
N LEU A 51 -9.23 -15.13 -5.47
CA LEU A 51 -8.39 -15.70 -6.53
C LEU A 51 -7.02 -16.13 -6.01
N ILE A 52 -6.35 -15.29 -5.22
CA ILE A 52 -5.04 -15.59 -4.62
C ILE A 52 -5.13 -16.82 -3.71
N VAL A 53 -6.14 -16.87 -2.83
CA VAL A 53 -6.38 -18.02 -1.94
C VAL A 53 -6.69 -19.28 -2.74
N SER A 54 -7.48 -19.16 -3.81
CA SER A 54 -7.82 -20.30 -4.66
C SER A 54 -6.59 -20.88 -5.35
N VAL A 55 -5.71 -20.03 -5.88
CA VAL A 55 -4.43 -20.47 -6.48
C VAL A 55 -3.52 -21.09 -5.42
N ALA A 56 -3.45 -20.52 -4.21
CA ALA A 56 -2.69 -21.10 -3.11
C ALA A 56 -3.23 -22.49 -2.69
N ALA A 57 -4.55 -22.69 -2.78
CA ALA A 57 -5.22 -23.95 -2.44
C ALA A 57 -5.09 -25.04 -3.51
N LEU A 58 -4.65 -24.71 -4.74
CA LEU A 58 -4.38 -25.71 -5.78
C LEU A 58 -3.16 -26.59 -5.45
N VAL A 59 -2.33 -26.19 -4.49
CA VAL A 59 -1.20 -26.98 -4.01
C VAL A 59 -1.74 -28.08 -3.09
N PRO A 60 -1.56 -29.37 -3.43
CA PRO A 60 -2.08 -30.46 -2.60
C PRO A 60 -1.59 -30.38 -1.15
N PRO A 61 -2.46 -30.65 -0.16
CA PRO A 61 -2.04 -30.68 1.24
C PRO A 61 -0.94 -31.72 1.44
N GLY A 62 0.13 -31.34 2.12
CA GLY A 62 1.30 -32.20 2.35
C GLY A 62 2.42 -32.08 1.30
N GLU A 63 2.15 -31.54 0.11
CA GLU A 63 3.21 -31.30 -0.87
C GLU A 63 3.93 -29.97 -0.61
N PRO A 64 5.28 -29.93 -0.64
CA PRO A 64 6.02 -28.71 -0.42
C PRO A 64 5.96 -27.82 -1.68
N LEU A 65 5.80 -26.51 -1.47
CA LEU A 65 5.77 -25.52 -2.53
C LEU A 65 7.20 -25.21 -2.99
N GLY A 66 7.46 -25.39 -4.29
CA GLY A 66 8.74 -25.01 -4.88
C GLY A 66 9.02 -23.50 -4.82
N PRO A 67 10.28 -23.06 -4.90
CA PRO A 67 10.65 -21.64 -4.79
C PRO A 67 10.09 -20.77 -5.93
N VAL A 68 10.05 -21.30 -7.15
CA VAL A 68 9.53 -20.60 -8.34
C VAL A 68 8.02 -20.33 -8.22
N PRO A 69 7.14 -21.32 -7.98
CA PRO A 69 5.72 -21.06 -7.82
C PRO A 69 5.40 -20.22 -6.57
N ALA A 70 6.19 -20.34 -5.49
CA ALA A 70 6.09 -19.48 -4.32
C ALA A 70 6.30 -17.99 -4.66
N LEU A 71 7.39 -17.66 -5.36
CA LEU A 71 7.66 -16.29 -5.80
C LEU A 71 6.61 -15.78 -6.78
N ALA A 72 6.22 -16.62 -7.75
CA ALA A 72 5.19 -16.25 -8.72
C ALA A 72 3.88 -15.88 -8.02
N LEU A 73 3.43 -16.71 -7.07
CA LEU A 73 2.21 -16.45 -6.30
C LEU A 73 2.29 -15.13 -5.52
N LEU A 74 3.40 -14.86 -4.83
CA LEU A 74 3.56 -13.63 -4.03
C LEU A 74 3.62 -12.37 -4.88
N ARG A 75 4.28 -12.43 -6.04
CA ARG A 75 4.37 -11.32 -6.99
C ARG A 75 3.05 -11.08 -7.70
N THR A 76 2.38 -12.13 -8.16
CA THR A 76 1.03 -12.03 -8.74
C THR A 76 0.03 -11.49 -7.72
N ALA A 77 0.11 -11.94 -6.46
CA ALA A 77 -0.70 -11.40 -5.37
C ALA A 77 -0.47 -9.90 -5.17
N ALA A 78 0.79 -9.45 -5.12
CA ALA A 78 1.13 -8.04 -5.03
C ALA A 78 0.59 -7.20 -6.20
N LEU A 79 0.75 -7.68 -7.44
CA LEU A 79 0.25 -7.02 -8.65
C LEU A 79 -1.28 -6.91 -8.63
N LEU A 80 -1.99 -8.00 -8.32
CA LEU A 80 -3.46 -8.04 -8.28
C LEU A 80 -4.02 -7.16 -7.16
N LEU A 81 -3.45 -7.25 -5.95
CA LEU A 81 -3.87 -6.44 -4.81
C LEU A 81 -3.59 -4.96 -5.03
N GLY A 82 -2.48 -4.61 -5.69
CA GLY A 82 -2.19 -3.24 -6.07
C GLY A 82 -3.17 -2.66 -7.08
N ALA A 83 -3.52 -3.44 -8.11
CA ALA A 83 -4.56 -3.06 -9.07
C ALA A 83 -5.93 -2.92 -8.38
N ALA A 84 -6.30 -3.86 -7.50
CA ALA A 84 -7.56 -3.86 -6.77
C ALA A 84 -7.67 -2.71 -5.76
N ALA A 85 -6.58 -2.36 -5.07
CA ALA A 85 -6.54 -1.23 -4.14
C ALA A 85 -6.86 0.11 -4.84
N GLY A 86 -6.53 0.25 -6.12
CA GLY A 86 -6.90 1.41 -6.93
C GLY A 86 -8.42 1.63 -7.03
N PHE A 87 -9.23 0.56 -7.04
CA PHE A 87 -10.70 0.67 -7.07
C PHE A 87 -11.26 1.26 -5.77
N ALA A 88 -10.61 1.02 -4.64
CA ALA A 88 -11.01 1.59 -3.35
C ALA A 88 -10.84 3.11 -3.27
N LEU A 89 -10.05 3.71 -4.19
CA LEU A 89 -9.84 5.15 -4.28
C LEU A 89 -10.97 5.87 -5.03
N VAL A 90 -11.76 5.16 -5.83
CA VAL A 90 -12.88 5.76 -6.56
C VAL A 90 -14.03 6.02 -5.59
N ASP A 91 -14.31 7.30 -5.37
CA ASP A 91 -15.44 7.71 -4.53
C ASP A 91 -16.71 7.84 -5.36
N ALA A 92 -17.52 6.77 -5.38
CA ALA A 92 -18.83 6.77 -6.02
C ALA A 92 -19.77 7.84 -5.43
N MET A 93 -19.55 8.23 -4.17
CA MET A 93 -20.35 9.22 -3.45
C MET A 93 -19.73 10.62 -3.46
N SER A 94 -18.76 10.89 -4.35
CA SER A 94 -18.08 12.19 -4.42
C SER A 94 -19.05 13.36 -4.64
N ALA A 95 -20.12 13.16 -5.41
CA ALA A 95 -21.16 14.16 -5.63
C ALA A 95 -21.96 14.49 -4.35
N SER A 96 -22.26 13.49 -3.51
CA SER A 96 -23.07 13.67 -2.29
C SER A 96 -22.24 14.08 -1.07
N THR A 97 -20.94 13.76 -1.06
CA THR A 97 -20.03 14.06 0.07
C THR A 97 -19.35 15.42 -0.04
N GLY A 98 -19.58 16.18 -1.12
CA GLY A 98 -19.01 17.51 -1.32
C GLY A 98 -19.41 18.54 -0.26
N ALA A 99 -20.57 18.36 0.38
CA ALA A 99 -21.06 19.24 1.44
C ALA A 99 -20.42 18.99 2.83
N VAL A 100 -19.62 17.93 2.99
CA VAL A 100 -18.99 17.60 4.27
C VAL A 100 -17.76 18.51 4.48
N PRO A 101 -17.60 19.16 5.65
CA PRO A 101 -16.54 20.13 5.94
C PRO A 101 -15.15 19.52 6.15
N VAL A 102 -14.86 18.38 5.51
CA VAL A 102 -13.55 17.73 5.56
C VAL A 102 -12.80 18.05 4.26
N PRO A 103 -11.52 18.46 4.32
CA PRO A 103 -10.73 18.66 3.11
C PRO A 103 -10.63 17.39 2.25
N ARG A 104 -10.66 17.53 0.92
CA ARG A 104 -10.63 16.41 -0.02
C ARG A 104 -9.38 15.55 0.16
N TRP A 105 -8.22 16.19 0.34
CA TRP A 105 -6.95 15.51 0.52
C TRP A 105 -6.96 14.56 1.73
N VAL A 106 -7.58 14.95 2.85
CA VAL A 106 -7.68 14.11 4.06
C VAL A 106 -8.48 12.83 3.76
N ARG A 107 -9.62 12.97 3.07
CA ARG A 107 -10.45 11.81 2.70
C ARG A 107 -9.73 10.86 1.75
N GLN A 108 -9.00 11.40 0.77
CA GLN A 108 -8.23 10.59 -0.17
C GLN A 108 -7.12 9.82 0.53
N TRP A 109 -6.32 10.48 1.37
CA TRP A 109 -5.29 9.80 2.15
C TRP A 109 -5.85 8.73 3.07
N ALA A 110 -6.95 9.01 3.77
CA ALA A 110 -7.59 8.01 4.63
C ALA A 110 -8.05 6.78 3.83
N ARG A 111 -8.66 6.97 2.66
CA ARG A 111 -9.05 5.86 1.77
C ARG A 111 -7.84 5.08 1.27
N THR A 112 -6.78 5.76 0.84
CA THR A 112 -5.55 5.10 0.39
C THR A 112 -4.92 4.27 1.50
N VAL A 113 -4.82 4.81 2.72
CA VAL A 113 -4.27 4.07 3.86
C VAL A 113 -5.13 2.85 4.19
N ILE A 114 -6.46 2.99 4.22
CA ILE A 114 -7.37 1.87 4.48
C ILE A 114 -7.23 0.78 3.40
N ALA A 115 -7.24 1.17 2.13
CA ALA A 115 -7.12 0.25 1.00
C ALA A 115 -5.78 -0.49 0.98
N LEU A 116 -4.68 0.25 1.13
CA LEU A 116 -3.32 -0.31 1.17
C LEU A 116 -3.13 -1.21 2.39
N SER A 117 -3.72 -0.86 3.54
CA SER A 117 -3.65 -1.72 4.74
C SER A 117 -4.37 -3.04 4.52
N ALA A 118 -5.58 -3.01 3.94
CA ALA A 118 -6.32 -4.24 3.63
C ALA A 118 -5.59 -5.10 2.59
N ALA A 119 -5.07 -4.50 1.52
CA ALA A 119 -4.22 -5.18 0.55
C ALA A 119 -2.96 -5.79 1.18
N GLY A 120 -2.28 -5.02 2.04
CA GLY A 120 -1.10 -5.47 2.79
C GLY A 120 -1.41 -6.66 3.70
N LEU A 121 -2.56 -6.67 4.39
CA LEU A 121 -2.98 -7.80 5.23
C LEU A 121 -3.25 -9.06 4.41
N VAL A 122 -3.92 -8.96 3.26
CA VAL A 122 -4.16 -10.10 2.37
C VAL A 122 -2.84 -10.65 1.82
N TRP A 123 -1.92 -9.75 1.43
CA TRP A 123 -0.59 -10.16 0.97
C TRP A 123 0.22 -10.82 2.08
N ALA A 124 0.22 -10.26 3.30
CA ALA A 124 0.91 -10.84 4.44
C ALA A 124 0.36 -12.21 4.84
N ALA A 125 -0.96 -12.41 4.78
CA ALA A 125 -1.57 -13.73 4.96
C ALA A 125 -1.12 -14.72 3.88
N THR A 126 -1.04 -14.27 2.62
CA THR A 126 -0.52 -15.08 1.50
C THR A 126 0.95 -15.45 1.73
N TYR A 127 1.78 -14.50 2.19
CA TYR A 127 3.16 -14.75 2.59
C TYR A 127 3.25 -15.79 3.70
N ALA A 128 2.44 -15.69 4.75
CA ALA A 128 2.44 -16.65 5.85
C ALA A 128 2.08 -18.07 5.37
N ILE A 129 1.10 -18.20 4.47
CA ILE A 129 0.74 -19.47 3.83
C ILE A 129 1.92 -20.02 3.03
N VAL A 130 2.55 -19.21 2.17
CA VAL A 130 3.70 -19.62 1.36
C VAL A 130 4.88 -20.04 2.24
N ALA A 131 5.20 -19.26 3.26
CA ALA A 131 6.30 -19.54 4.19
C ALA A 131 6.06 -20.84 4.98
N ALA A 132 4.82 -21.17 5.33
CA ALA A 132 4.47 -22.42 6.01
C ALA A 132 4.50 -23.65 5.08
N ARG A 133 4.52 -23.46 3.76
CA ARG A 133 4.41 -24.54 2.77
C ARG A 133 5.67 -24.73 1.93
N ILE A 134 6.62 -23.79 1.94
CA ILE A 134 7.83 -23.87 1.12
C ILE A 134 8.71 -25.06 1.53
N VAL A 135 9.44 -25.61 0.56
CA VAL A 135 10.43 -26.69 0.78
C VAL A 135 11.40 -26.33 1.93
N PRO A 136 11.65 -27.25 2.89
CA PRO A 136 12.62 -27.02 3.96
C PRO A 136 14.00 -26.64 3.44
N GLY A 137 14.67 -25.70 4.12
CA GLY A 137 16.00 -25.22 3.73
C GLY A 137 15.99 -24.05 2.73
N VAL A 138 14.83 -23.67 2.17
CA VAL A 138 14.68 -22.46 1.36
C VAL A 138 14.17 -21.31 2.24
N ALA A 139 15.03 -20.32 2.50
CA ALA A 139 14.63 -19.14 3.25
C ALA A 139 13.88 -18.14 2.35
N VAL A 140 12.61 -17.85 2.66
CA VAL A 140 11.85 -16.77 2.03
C VAL A 140 12.16 -15.46 2.75
N THR A 141 12.89 -14.56 2.11
CA THR A 141 13.28 -13.28 2.70
C THR A 141 12.12 -12.27 2.65
N LEU A 142 11.43 -12.11 3.79
CA LEU A 142 10.32 -11.16 3.95
C LEU A 142 10.65 -9.73 3.49
N PRO A 143 11.80 -9.13 3.86
CA PRO A 143 12.02 -7.70 3.60
C PRO A 143 12.00 -7.34 2.12
N GLY A 144 12.67 -8.13 1.28
CA GLY A 144 12.72 -7.87 -0.17
C GLY A 144 11.34 -7.96 -0.80
N LEU A 145 10.64 -9.06 -0.54
CA LEU A 145 9.30 -9.31 -1.08
C LEU A 145 8.26 -8.27 -0.59
N ALA A 146 8.39 -7.80 0.64
CA ALA A 146 7.53 -6.75 1.17
C ALA A 146 7.75 -5.42 0.44
N VAL A 147 8.99 -5.10 0.05
CA VAL A 147 9.30 -3.91 -0.76
C VAL A 147 8.74 -4.04 -2.18
N GLU A 148 8.93 -5.19 -2.85
CA GLU A 148 8.31 -5.47 -4.16
C GLU A 148 6.79 -5.26 -4.09
N ALA A 149 6.15 -5.81 -3.06
CA ALA A 149 4.71 -5.71 -2.84
C ALA A 149 4.26 -4.27 -2.57
N ALA A 150 4.98 -3.53 -1.72
CA ALA A 150 4.68 -2.14 -1.43
C ALA A 150 4.76 -1.27 -2.69
N VAL A 151 5.82 -1.41 -3.49
CA VAL A 151 5.96 -0.67 -4.75
C VAL A 151 4.81 -1.02 -5.70
N CYS A 152 4.49 -2.30 -5.85
CA CYS A 152 3.36 -2.74 -6.67
C CYS A 152 2.04 -2.10 -6.21
N MET A 153 1.74 -2.11 -4.92
CA MET A 153 0.50 -1.54 -4.40
C MET A 153 0.44 -0.02 -4.56
N LEU A 154 1.57 0.66 -4.39
CA LEU A 154 1.70 2.10 -4.57
C LEU A 154 1.57 2.52 -6.04
N VAL A 155 2.13 1.76 -6.99
CA VAL A 155 2.01 2.03 -8.43
C VAL A 155 0.54 1.95 -8.87
N GLY A 156 -0.17 0.88 -8.50
CA GLY A 156 -1.60 0.73 -8.80
C GLY A 156 -2.45 1.84 -8.18
N SER A 157 -2.15 2.21 -6.93
CA SER A 157 -2.83 3.32 -6.25
C SER A 157 -2.54 4.67 -6.90
N ALA A 158 -1.30 4.93 -7.28
CA ALA A 158 -0.87 6.17 -7.95
C ALA A 158 -1.54 6.32 -9.33
N GLY A 159 -1.60 5.23 -10.10
CA GLY A 159 -2.30 5.18 -11.38
C GLY A 159 -3.79 5.50 -11.26
N ALA A 160 -4.47 4.84 -10.32
CA ALA A 160 -5.90 5.08 -10.07
C ALA A 160 -6.16 6.51 -9.57
N ALA A 161 -5.37 7.00 -8.61
CA ALA A 161 -5.50 8.38 -8.12
C ALA A 161 -5.31 9.40 -9.25
N THR A 162 -4.33 9.16 -10.14
CA THR A 162 -4.07 10.04 -11.29
C THR A 162 -5.23 10.03 -12.28
N ALA A 163 -5.81 8.86 -12.55
CA ALA A 163 -6.96 8.73 -13.45
C ALA A 163 -8.21 9.41 -12.88
N VAL A 164 -8.48 9.28 -11.57
CA VAL A 164 -9.62 9.92 -10.88
C VAL A 164 -9.58 11.44 -10.97
N ARG A 165 -8.40 12.05 -11.15
CA ARG A 165 -8.30 13.49 -11.39
C ARG A 165 -8.80 13.92 -12.77
N ARG A 166 -8.67 13.06 -13.78
CA ARG A 166 -8.99 13.38 -15.18
C ARG A 166 -10.39 12.95 -15.58
N HIS A 167 -10.86 11.82 -15.05
CA HIS A 167 -12.15 11.26 -15.39
C HIS A 167 -12.89 10.84 -14.12
N PRO A 168 -14.11 11.35 -13.86
CA PRO A 168 -14.93 10.86 -12.76
C PRO A 168 -15.50 9.48 -13.08
N GLY A 169 -15.72 8.66 -12.04
CA GLY A 169 -16.45 7.39 -12.13
C GLY A 169 -15.58 6.14 -12.10
N ARG A 170 -16.24 4.97 -12.20
CA ARG A 170 -15.63 3.64 -12.00
C ARG A 170 -14.56 3.30 -13.03
N GLN A 171 -14.65 3.87 -14.24
CA GLN A 171 -13.65 3.66 -15.30
C GLN A 171 -12.26 4.19 -14.90
N ALA A 172 -12.19 5.22 -14.05
CA ALA A 172 -10.92 5.74 -13.55
C ALA A 172 -10.16 4.73 -12.69
N ALA A 173 -10.84 3.76 -12.08
CA ALA A 173 -10.19 2.68 -11.33
C ALA A 173 -9.29 1.82 -12.24
N LEU A 174 -9.64 1.68 -13.53
CA LEU A 174 -8.82 0.95 -14.50
C LEU A 174 -7.45 1.60 -14.69
N GLY A 175 -7.31 2.89 -14.38
CA GLY A 175 -6.01 3.59 -14.41
C GLY A 175 -4.98 2.94 -13.49
N GLY A 176 -5.39 2.35 -12.36
CA GLY A 176 -4.50 1.59 -11.49
C GLY A 176 -4.02 0.29 -12.13
N ALA A 177 -4.94 -0.47 -12.73
CA ALA A 177 -4.60 -1.70 -13.43
C ALA A 177 -3.70 -1.44 -14.66
N VAL A 178 -3.98 -0.37 -15.42
CA VAL A 178 -3.16 0.04 -16.57
C VAL A 178 -1.76 0.47 -16.12
N ALA A 179 -1.65 1.26 -15.06
CA ALA A 179 -0.34 1.64 -14.51
C ALA A 179 0.45 0.42 -14.03
N GLN A 180 -0.21 -0.53 -13.37
CA GLN A 180 0.40 -1.78 -12.93
C GLN A 180 0.91 -2.61 -14.11
N LEU A 181 0.08 -2.78 -15.14
CA LEU A 181 0.42 -3.53 -16.34
C LEU A 181 1.57 -2.86 -17.10
N ALA A 182 1.55 -1.53 -17.23
CA ALA A 182 2.63 -0.77 -17.86
C ALA A 182 3.95 -0.90 -17.09
N ALA A 183 3.91 -0.79 -15.75
CA ALA A 183 5.09 -0.99 -14.92
C ALA A 183 5.63 -2.41 -15.04
N TYR A 184 4.76 -3.42 -14.97
CA TYR A 184 5.15 -4.82 -15.17
C TYR A 184 5.75 -5.05 -16.57
N ALA A 185 5.11 -4.55 -17.63
CA ALA A 185 5.63 -4.65 -18.99
C ALA A 185 7.00 -3.97 -19.13
N ALA A 186 7.21 -2.81 -18.49
CA ALA A 186 8.51 -2.15 -18.46
C ALA A 186 9.58 -3.04 -17.80
N THR A 187 9.24 -3.74 -16.71
CA THR A 187 10.18 -4.69 -16.07
C THR A 187 10.55 -5.87 -16.97
N LEU A 188 9.65 -6.31 -17.86
CA LEU A 188 9.94 -7.37 -18.83
C LEU A 188 10.95 -6.91 -19.89
N ILE A 189 10.86 -5.65 -20.33
CA ILE A 189 11.79 -5.05 -21.31
C ILE A 189 13.20 -4.90 -20.73
N THR A 190 13.30 -4.56 -19.44
CA THR A 190 14.59 -4.43 -18.74
C THR A 190 15.27 -5.78 -18.45
N GLY A 191 14.58 -6.90 -18.65
CA GLY A 191 15.11 -8.24 -18.49
C GLY A 191 14.99 -8.83 -17.07
N ALA A 192 15.49 -10.06 -16.91
CA ALA A 192 15.28 -10.89 -15.71
C ALA A 192 15.85 -10.32 -14.40
N GLY A 193 16.72 -9.31 -14.47
CA GLY A 193 17.39 -8.74 -13.29
C GLY A 193 16.48 -8.00 -12.31
N VAL A 194 15.26 -7.62 -12.72
CA VAL A 194 14.30 -6.89 -11.86
C VAL A 194 13.55 -7.80 -10.90
N TRP A 195 13.41 -9.08 -11.23
CA TRP A 195 12.62 -10.05 -10.47
C TRP A 195 13.49 -11.27 -10.09
N PRO A 196 14.43 -11.12 -9.15
CA PRO A 196 15.43 -12.13 -8.85
C PRO A 196 14.77 -13.42 -8.33
N ALA A 197 15.39 -14.57 -8.62
CA ALA A 197 14.99 -15.84 -8.03
C ALA A 197 15.42 -15.91 -6.54
N LEU A 198 14.79 -16.80 -5.76
CA LEU A 198 15.25 -17.07 -4.39
C LEU A 198 16.68 -17.63 -4.45
N GLY A 199 17.58 -17.02 -3.67
CA GLY A 199 19.01 -17.39 -3.66
C GLY A 199 19.86 -16.76 -4.78
N ASP A 200 19.30 -15.87 -5.61
CA ASP A 200 20.09 -15.11 -6.57
C ASP A 200 21.15 -14.26 -5.84
N LYS A 201 22.40 -14.28 -6.32
CA LYS A 201 23.51 -13.51 -5.76
C LYS A 201 23.29 -12.00 -5.79
N HIS A 202 22.39 -11.51 -6.64
CA HIS A 202 22.03 -10.10 -6.73
C HIS A 202 20.75 -9.74 -5.96
N TRP A 203 20.19 -10.67 -5.16
CA TRP A 203 18.93 -10.45 -4.43
C TRP A 203 18.92 -9.11 -3.67
N ASP A 204 19.94 -8.85 -2.86
CA ASP A 204 20.00 -7.63 -2.04
C ASP A 204 20.16 -6.37 -2.89
N VAL A 205 20.97 -6.45 -3.95
CA VAL A 205 21.20 -5.32 -4.88
C VAL A 205 19.92 -4.97 -5.62
N THR A 206 19.20 -5.96 -6.15
CA THR A 206 17.92 -5.71 -6.83
C THR A 206 16.88 -5.13 -5.87
N HIS A 207 16.78 -5.64 -4.64
CA HIS A 207 15.83 -5.10 -3.67
C HIS A 207 16.20 -3.71 -3.15
N ALA A 208 17.49 -3.34 -3.14
CA ALA A 208 17.91 -1.97 -2.91
C ALA A 208 17.40 -1.02 -4.02
N TRP A 209 17.39 -1.45 -5.28
CA TRP A 209 16.78 -0.69 -6.38
C TRP A 209 15.26 -0.57 -6.23
N TRP A 210 14.56 -1.64 -5.84
CA TRP A 210 13.13 -1.58 -5.51
C TRP A 210 12.85 -0.59 -4.38
N LEU A 211 13.66 -0.60 -3.33
CA LEU A 211 13.55 0.34 -2.22
C LEU A 211 13.81 1.78 -2.68
N ALA A 212 14.81 1.99 -3.54
CA ALA A 212 15.10 3.29 -4.15
C ALA A 212 14.00 3.77 -5.11
N ALA A 213 13.24 2.86 -5.72
CA ALA A 213 12.10 3.19 -6.58
C ALA A 213 10.83 3.55 -5.79
N LEU A 214 10.69 3.08 -4.54
CA LEU A 214 9.52 3.29 -3.68
C LEU A 214 9.08 4.76 -3.51
N PRO A 215 9.99 5.76 -3.39
CA PRO A 215 9.61 7.16 -3.33
C PRO A 215 8.86 7.66 -4.57
N LEU A 216 9.07 7.09 -5.76
CA LEU A 216 8.46 7.58 -7.00
C LEU A 216 6.92 7.52 -6.98
N PRO A 217 6.27 6.35 -6.78
CA PRO A 217 4.80 6.31 -6.70
C PRO A 217 4.25 7.05 -5.47
N LEU A 218 5.02 7.17 -4.37
CA LEU A 218 4.64 8.01 -3.23
C LEU A 218 4.60 9.50 -3.62
N LEU A 219 5.60 10.01 -4.32
CA LEU A 219 5.64 11.39 -4.79
C LEU A 219 4.48 11.68 -5.74
N VAL A 220 4.13 10.73 -6.62
CA VAL A 220 2.94 10.83 -7.46
C VAL A 220 1.68 10.91 -6.62
N LEU A 221 1.49 10.02 -5.63
CA LEU A 221 0.34 10.06 -4.72
C LEU A 221 0.28 11.40 -3.96
N VAL A 222 1.40 11.91 -3.46
CA VAL A 222 1.46 13.20 -2.78
C VAL A 222 1.05 14.33 -3.73
N ALA A 223 1.59 14.37 -4.94
CA ALA A 223 1.22 15.38 -5.94
C ALA A 223 -0.27 15.29 -6.32
N VAL A 224 -0.79 14.08 -6.44
CA VAL A 224 -2.16 13.77 -6.84
C VAL A 224 -3.17 13.88 -5.69
N HIS A 225 -2.74 13.89 -4.44
CA HIS A 225 -3.62 14.17 -3.29
C HIS A 225 -3.56 15.62 -2.82
N ARG A 226 -2.57 16.41 -3.24
CA ARG A 226 -2.52 17.84 -2.93
C ARG A 226 -3.70 18.58 -3.59
N ASP A 227 -4.52 19.24 -2.78
CA ASP A 227 -5.52 20.18 -3.31
C ASP A 227 -4.78 21.28 -4.09
N VAL A 228 -5.00 21.32 -5.41
CA VAL A 228 -4.66 22.49 -6.21
C VAL A 228 -5.95 23.30 -6.24
N ARG A 229 -5.96 24.38 -5.47
CA ARG A 229 -7.06 25.36 -5.46
C ARG A 229 -7.08 26.14 -6.76
#